data_AF-A0A138A0F5-F1
#
_entry.id   AF-A0A138A0F5-F1
#
_cell.length_a   1.000
_cell.length_b   1.000
_cell.length_c   1.000
_cell.angle_alpha   90.00
_cell.angle_beta   90.00
_cell.angle_gamma   90.00
#
_symmetry.space_group_name_H-M   'P 1'
#
loop_
_entity.id
_entity.type
_entity.pdbx_description
1 polymer ?
#
loop_
_entity_poly.entity_id
_entity_poly.type
_entity_poly.pdbx_seq_one_letter_code
_entity_poly.pdbx_strand_id
1 'polypeptide(L)'
;MAAVAEWLSTEPDVEASRTVMACPEVWEGRIDGHSFYFRERHGDWRIELDLAPNGTFAERVVGTEDGEFITEPVELESGEVIAEGVDSQLGDSAVEHLALIVRTVRDHLRSGGCQHPGAARFCPSCGARTEVH
;
A
#
# COMPACT_ATOMS: atom_id res chain seq x y z
N MET A 1 -4.08 18.43 3.71
CA MET A 1 -3.93 18.43 2.23
C MET A 1 -2.72 19.22 1.77
N ALA A 2 -2.52 20.50 2.15
CA ALA A 2 -1.34 21.28 1.71
C ALA A 2 0.00 20.62 2.07
N ALA A 3 0.17 20.15 3.32
CA ALA A 3 1.39 19.47 3.75
C ALA A 3 1.67 18.15 2.99
N VAL A 4 0.61 17.42 2.58
CA VAL A 4 0.76 16.20 1.78
C VAL A 4 1.23 16.53 0.37
N ALA A 5 0.64 17.54 -0.27
CA ALA A 5 1.05 17.96 -1.60
C ALA A 5 2.48 18.51 -1.61
N GLU A 6 2.86 19.28 -0.58
CA GLU A 6 4.23 19.76 -0.41
C GLU A 6 5.21 18.59 -0.23
N TRP A 7 4.89 17.63 0.64
CA TRP A 7 5.73 16.45 0.84
C TRP A 7 5.86 15.60 -0.44
N LEU A 8 4.76 15.31 -1.14
CA LEU A 8 4.79 14.59 -2.41
C LEU A 8 5.63 15.30 -3.47
N SER A 9 5.69 16.64 -3.47
CA SER A 9 6.55 17.39 -4.40
C SER A 9 8.06 17.16 -4.16
N THR A 10 8.43 16.64 -2.99
CA THR A 10 9.81 16.29 -2.64
C THR A 10 10.15 14.81 -2.88
N GLU A 11 9.13 13.97 -3.15
CA GLU A 11 9.29 12.54 -3.35
C GLU A 11 9.25 12.21 -4.86
N PRO A 12 10.39 11.87 -5.49
CA PRO A 12 10.42 11.53 -6.90
C PRO A 12 9.63 10.25 -7.15
N ASP A 13 8.97 10.14 -8.30
CA ASP A 13 8.25 8.93 -8.74
C ASP A 13 7.20 8.39 -7.75
N VAL A 14 6.63 9.30 -6.92
CA VAL A 14 5.51 8.99 -6.02
C VAL A 14 4.28 9.80 -6.41
N GLU A 15 3.20 9.08 -6.71
CA GLU A 15 1.85 9.60 -6.86
C GLU A 15 0.98 8.97 -5.77
N ALA A 16 0.28 9.78 -4.98
CA ALA A 16 -0.61 9.26 -3.95
C ALA A 16 -1.86 10.13 -3.79
N SER A 17 -3.01 9.46 -3.66
CA SER A 17 -4.29 10.08 -3.36
C SER A 17 -4.93 9.40 -2.16
N ARG A 18 -5.54 10.21 -1.30
CA ARG A 18 -6.38 9.71 -0.20
C ARG A 18 -7.82 9.60 -0.69
N THR A 19 -8.33 8.38 -0.77
CA THR A 19 -9.61 8.11 -1.43
C THR A 19 -10.79 8.17 -0.48
N VAL A 20 -10.55 7.96 0.83
CA VAL A 20 -11.60 8.03 1.85
C VAL A 20 -11.17 8.95 3.00
N MET A 21 -12.03 9.93 3.29
CA MET A 21 -11.82 10.93 4.34
C MET A 21 -12.37 10.49 5.72
N ALA A 22 -13.10 9.37 5.78
CA ALA A 22 -13.62 8.73 6.99
C ALA A 22 -13.08 7.29 7.13
N CYS A 23 -12.95 6.77 8.36
CA CYS A 23 -12.44 5.41 8.62
C CYS A 23 -13.16 4.37 7.74
N PRO A 24 -12.45 3.59 6.91
CA PRO A 24 -10.99 3.39 6.89
C PRO A 24 -10.18 4.52 6.23
N GLU A 25 -8.97 4.80 6.74
CA GLU A 25 -8.01 5.58 5.96
C GLU A 25 -7.49 4.74 4.79
N VAL A 26 -7.59 5.29 3.58
CA VAL A 26 -7.16 4.61 2.35
C VAL A 26 -6.27 5.55 1.55
N TRP A 27 -5.11 5.02 1.14
CA TRP A 27 -4.20 5.66 0.19
C TRP A 27 -3.96 4.74 -0.99
N GLU A 28 -3.99 5.29 -2.18
CA GLU A 28 -3.69 4.57 -3.41
C GLU A 28 -2.88 5.46 -4.37
N GLY A 29 -2.17 4.84 -5.29
CA GLY A 29 -1.39 5.55 -6.29
C GLY A 29 -0.25 4.70 -6.84
N ARG A 30 0.86 5.33 -7.20
CA ARG A 30 2.03 4.67 -7.77
C ARG A 30 3.33 5.09 -7.08
N ILE A 31 4.21 4.13 -6.84
CA ILE A 31 5.56 4.34 -6.31
C ILE A 31 6.53 3.58 -7.20
N ASP A 32 7.50 4.29 -7.78
CA ASP A 32 8.56 3.73 -8.63
C ASP A 32 8.02 2.80 -9.76
N GLY A 33 6.83 3.13 -10.28
CA GLY A 33 6.17 2.39 -11.36
C GLY A 33 5.18 1.29 -10.93
N HIS A 34 5.13 0.93 -9.66
CA HIS A 34 4.21 -0.07 -9.10
C HIS A 34 2.96 0.60 -8.53
N SER A 35 1.78 0.00 -8.74
CA SER A 35 0.59 0.50 -8.03
C SER A 35 0.65 0.04 -6.58
N PHE A 36 0.17 0.87 -5.66
CA PHE A 36 0.05 0.50 -4.26
C PHE A 36 -1.34 0.79 -3.72
N TYR A 37 -1.72 0.02 -2.71
CA TYR A 37 -2.93 0.22 -1.94
C TYR A 37 -2.63 0.06 -0.46
N PHE A 38 -2.90 1.11 0.30
CA PHE A 38 -2.84 1.11 1.74
C PHE A 38 -4.24 1.24 2.31
N ARG A 39 -4.50 0.47 3.37
CA ARG A 39 -5.75 0.58 4.14
C ARG A 39 -5.47 0.37 5.61
N GLU A 40 -5.82 1.36 6.42
CA GLU A 40 -6.01 1.22 7.86
C GLU A 40 -7.49 0.96 8.13
N ARG A 41 -7.80 -0.10 8.89
CA ARG A 41 -9.14 -0.33 9.41
C ARG A 41 -9.07 -1.09 10.73
N HIS A 42 -9.79 -0.56 11.71
CA HIS A 42 -10.00 -1.20 13.02
C HIS A 42 -8.69 -1.38 13.81
N GLY A 43 -7.72 -0.49 13.62
CA GLY A 43 -6.44 -0.57 14.33
C GLY A 43 -5.39 -1.44 13.64
N ASP A 44 -5.74 -2.09 12.54
CA ASP A 44 -4.82 -2.83 11.69
C ASP A 44 -4.63 -2.11 10.35
N TRP A 45 -3.43 -2.19 9.79
CA TRP A 45 -3.15 -1.68 8.44
C TRP A 45 -2.41 -2.71 7.59
N ARG A 46 -2.56 -2.57 6.27
CA ARG A 46 -1.80 -3.36 5.29
C ARG A 46 -1.44 -2.52 4.07
N ILE A 47 -0.36 -2.92 3.39
CA ILE A 47 0.10 -2.38 2.11
C ILE A 47 0.11 -3.52 1.08
N GLU A 48 -0.60 -3.31 -0.02
CA GLU A 48 -0.62 -4.19 -1.18
C GLU A 48 0.06 -3.53 -2.38
N LEU A 49 0.75 -4.32 -3.20
CA LEU A 49 1.31 -3.89 -4.49
C LEU A 49 0.62 -4.55 -5.67
N ASP A 50 0.53 -3.80 -6.77
CA ASP A 50 0.08 -4.29 -8.07
C ASP A 50 -1.30 -4.98 -8.01
N LEU A 51 -2.27 -4.25 -7.45
CA LEU A 51 -3.68 -4.67 -7.41
C LEU A 51 -4.16 -5.12 -8.79
N ALA A 52 -4.75 -6.31 -8.85
CA ALA A 52 -5.39 -6.83 -10.04
C ALA A 52 -6.70 -7.54 -9.68
N PRO A 53 -7.66 -7.63 -10.61
CA PRO A 53 -8.88 -8.40 -10.41
C PRO A 53 -8.55 -9.85 -10.03
N ASN A 54 -9.15 -10.33 -8.94
CA ASN A 54 -8.80 -11.62 -8.33
C ASN A 54 -9.87 -12.70 -8.51
N GLY A 55 -10.90 -12.45 -9.32
CA GLY A 55 -12.01 -13.37 -9.54
C GLY A 55 -13.00 -13.49 -8.37
N THR A 56 -12.81 -12.72 -7.29
CA THR A 56 -13.77 -12.60 -6.18
C THR A 56 -14.67 -11.40 -6.40
N PHE A 57 -15.95 -11.50 -6.04
CA PHE A 57 -16.92 -10.43 -6.23
C PHE A 57 -17.55 -10.03 -4.90
N ALA A 58 -17.86 -8.74 -4.76
CA ALA A 58 -18.66 -8.20 -3.66
C ALA A 58 -19.92 -7.53 -4.19
N GLU A 59 -20.99 -7.55 -3.40
CA GLU A 59 -22.26 -6.90 -3.73
C GLU A 59 -22.18 -5.40 -3.38
N ARG A 60 -22.18 -4.54 -4.40
CA ARG A 60 -22.24 -3.09 -4.26
C ARG A 60 -23.68 -2.62 -4.31
N VAL A 61 -24.14 -1.92 -3.28
CA VAL A 61 -25.46 -1.27 -3.29
C VAL A 61 -25.46 -0.14 -4.33
N VAL A 62 -26.37 -0.22 -5.30
CA VAL A 62 -26.57 0.77 -6.37
C VAL A 62 -27.88 1.53 -6.26
N GLY A 63 -28.79 1.07 -5.40
CA GLY A 63 -30.06 1.73 -5.20
C GLY A 63 -30.92 1.05 -4.15
N THR A 64 -32.16 1.51 -4.09
CA THR A 64 -33.18 0.95 -3.22
C THR A 64 -34.51 0.99 -3.97
N GLU A 65 -35.21 -0.14 -3.98
CA GLU A 65 -36.54 -0.27 -4.58
C GLU A 65 -37.45 -0.96 -3.56
N ASP A 66 -38.61 -0.36 -3.28
CA ASP A 66 -39.57 -0.83 -2.27
C ASP A 66 -38.98 -1.17 -0.88
N GLY A 67 -37.87 -0.50 -0.52
CA GLY A 67 -37.16 -0.71 0.76
C GLY A 67 -36.14 -1.84 0.74
N GLU A 68 -35.97 -2.53 -0.39
CA GLU A 68 -34.92 -3.52 -0.61
C GLU A 68 -33.71 -2.90 -1.30
N PHE A 69 -32.50 -3.27 -0.89
CA PHE A 69 -31.28 -2.82 -1.54
C PHE A 69 -31.12 -3.53 -2.88
N ILE A 70 -30.96 -2.75 -3.95
CA ILE A 70 -30.51 -3.29 -5.24
C ILE A 70 -28.98 -3.32 -5.20
N THR A 71 -28.41 -4.49 -5.42
CA THR A 71 -26.97 -4.69 -5.47
C THR A 71 -26.51 -5.13 -6.86
N GLU A 72 -25.26 -4.84 -7.18
CA GLU A 72 -24.57 -5.40 -8.34
C GLU A 72 -23.24 -6.03 -7.91
N PRO A 73 -22.82 -7.14 -8.54
CA PRO A 73 -21.52 -7.72 -8.28
C PRO A 73 -20.42 -6.84 -8.85
N VAL A 74 -19.44 -6.49 -8.03
CA VAL A 74 -18.22 -5.78 -8.41
C VAL A 74 -17.04 -6.68 -8.12
N GLU A 75 -16.18 -6.89 -9.11
CA GLU A 75 -14.95 -7.67 -8.94
C GLU A 75 -14.01 -6.97 -7.97
N LEU A 76 -13.46 -7.72 -7.03
CA LEU A 76 -12.48 -7.25 -6.07
C LEU A 76 -11.08 -7.33 -6.68
N GLU A 77 -10.29 -6.33 -6.35
CA GLU A 77 -8.86 -6.32 -6.66
C GLU A 77 -8.07 -6.70 -5.41
N SER A 78 -6.97 -7.44 -5.60
CA SER A 78 -5.99 -7.71 -4.56
C SER A 78 -4.60 -7.81 -5.16
N GLY A 79 -3.60 -7.47 -4.37
CA GLY A 79 -2.20 -7.46 -4.76
C GLY A 79 -1.35 -8.33 -3.84
N GLU A 80 -0.03 -8.24 -4.01
CA GLU A 80 0.91 -8.82 -3.05
C GLU A 80 0.86 -7.99 -1.75
N VAL A 81 0.55 -8.62 -0.61
CA VAL A 81 0.68 -7.97 0.70
C VAL A 81 2.16 -7.94 1.06
N ILE A 82 2.77 -6.75 1.00
CA ILE A 82 4.20 -6.58 1.28
C ILE A 82 4.49 -6.21 2.74
N ALA A 83 3.48 -5.71 3.46
CA ALA A 83 3.57 -5.36 4.87
C ALA A 83 2.18 -5.24 5.52
N GLU A 84 2.14 -5.55 6.79
CA GLU A 84 0.99 -5.37 7.68
C GLU A 84 1.46 -4.94 9.06
N GLY A 85 0.58 -4.31 9.83
CA GLY A 85 0.89 -3.86 11.17
C GLY A 85 -0.31 -3.26 11.90
N VAL A 86 -0.03 -2.61 13.01
CA VAL A 86 -1.03 -1.96 13.87
C VAL A 86 -0.91 -0.45 13.77
N ASP A 87 -2.03 0.27 13.92
CA ASP A 87 -2.15 1.72 13.72
C ASP A 87 -1.13 2.55 14.52
N SER A 88 -0.79 2.10 15.73
CA SER A 88 0.23 2.70 16.59
C SER A 88 1.64 2.77 15.98
N GLN A 89 1.86 2.13 14.82
CA GLN A 89 3.11 2.18 14.05
C GLN A 89 3.11 3.21 12.90
N LEU A 90 1.96 3.81 12.56
CA LEU A 90 1.80 4.67 11.38
C LEU A 90 2.38 6.09 11.55
N GLY A 91 2.49 6.56 12.79
CA GLY A 91 2.75 7.97 13.12
C GLY A 91 1.47 8.71 13.45
N ASP A 92 1.55 10.04 13.61
CA ASP A 92 0.42 10.88 14.04
C ASP A 92 -0.16 11.73 12.88
N SER A 93 0.49 11.70 11.71
CA SER A 93 0.13 12.54 10.57
C SER A 93 0.07 11.78 9.25
N ALA A 94 -0.79 12.27 8.35
CA ALA A 94 -0.89 11.74 6.98
C ALA A 94 0.45 11.71 6.22
N VAL A 95 1.36 12.64 6.52
CA VAL A 95 2.71 12.68 5.92
C VAL A 95 3.58 11.54 6.48
N GLU A 96 3.51 11.25 7.78
CA GLU A 96 4.23 10.12 8.37
C GLU A 96 3.69 8.78 7.85
N HIS A 97 2.37 8.67 7.68
CA HIS A 97 1.74 7.48 7.09
C HIS A 97 2.25 7.26 5.66
N LEU A 98 2.26 8.31 4.83
CA LEU A 98 2.80 8.24 3.47
C LEU A 98 4.31 7.94 3.43
N ALA A 99 5.10 8.52 4.34
CA ALA A 99 6.52 8.25 4.43
C ALA A 99 6.79 6.79 4.80
N LEU A 100 5.99 6.21 5.70
CA LEU A 100 6.04 4.78 6.01
C LEU A 100 5.70 3.92 4.79
N ILE A 101 4.62 4.26 4.06
CA ILE A 101 4.21 3.52 2.86
C ILE A 101 5.31 3.55 1.80
N VAL A 102 5.79 4.75 1.43
CA VAL A 102 6.82 4.94 0.40
C VAL A 102 8.10 4.20 0.77
N ARG A 103 8.56 4.32 2.02
CA ARG A 103 9.72 3.58 2.50
C ARG A 103 9.52 2.08 2.37
N THR A 104 8.39 1.56 2.84
CA THR A 104 8.11 0.12 2.85
C THR A 104 8.09 -0.45 1.44
N VAL A 105 7.43 0.23 0.50
CA VAL A 105 7.41 -0.17 -0.92
C VAL A 105 8.82 -0.15 -1.50
N ARG A 106 9.59 0.92 -1.31
CA ARG A 106 10.95 1.04 -1.83
C ARG A 106 11.92 0.00 -1.27
N ASP A 107 11.79 -0.30 0.02
CA ASP A 107 12.56 -1.36 0.68
C ASP A 107 12.19 -2.73 0.08
N HIS A 108 10.90 -3.01 -0.11
CA HIS A 108 10.42 -4.24 -0.73
C HIS A 108 10.93 -4.41 -2.17
N LEU A 109 10.75 -3.39 -3.04
CA LEU A 109 11.20 -3.43 -4.43
C LEU A 109 12.72 -3.62 -4.55
N ARG A 110 13.52 -2.95 -3.69
CA ARG A 110 14.97 -3.17 -3.63
C ARG A 110 15.33 -4.59 -3.20
N SER A 111 14.56 -5.18 -2.28
CA SER A 111 14.81 -6.55 -1.82
C SER A 111 14.49 -7.58 -2.91
N GLY A 112 13.37 -7.45 -3.63
CA GLY A 112 12.96 -8.37 -4.69
C GLY A 112 13.87 -8.33 -5.93
N GLY A 113 14.48 -7.19 -6.23
CA GLY A 113 15.44 -7.04 -7.33
C GLY A 113 16.88 -7.44 -7.00
N CYS A 114 17.19 -7.75 -5.74
CA CYS A 114 18.56 -7.99 -5.32
C CYS A 114 19.00 -9.43 -5.57
N GLN A 115 19.92 -9.63 -6.50
CA GLN A 115 20.69 -10.88 -6.57
C GLN A 115 21.86 -10.76 -5.58
N HIS A 116 22.08 -11.79 -4.76
CA HIS A 116 23.15 -11.83 -3.76
C HIS A 116 24.35 -12.68 -4.23
N PRO A 117 25.21 -12.20 -5.14
CA PRO A 117 26.45 -12.89 -5.45
C PRO A 117 27.47 -12.66 -4.31
N GLY A 118 27.51 -13.59 -3.34
CA GLY A 118 28.70 -13.80 -2.51
C GLY A 118 28.69 -13.36 -1.04
N ALA A 119 29.85 -13.60 -0.41
CA ALA A 119 30.10 -13.88 1.01
C ALA A 119 29.96 -12.73 2.03
N ALA A 120 29.43 -11.56 1.64
CA ALA A 120 29.23 -10.46 2.57
C ALA A 120 27.97 -10.73 3.42
N ARG A 121 28.10 -10.91 4.74
CA ARG A 121 26.99 -11.27 5.65
C ARG A 121 25.72 -10.42 5.51
N PHE A 122 25.84 -9.18 5.04
CA PHE A 122 24.71 -8.31 4.72
C PHE A 122 24.89 -7.64 3.36
N CYS A 123 23.83 -7.56 2.57
CA CYS A 123 23.82 -6.86 1.29
C CYS A 123 23.73 -5.33 1.53
N PRO A 124 24.66 -4.51 1.00
CA PRO A 124 24.59 -3.05 1.16
C PRO A 124 23.47 -2.39 0.35
N SER A 125 22.88 -3.11 -0.62
CA SER A 125 21.81 -2.58 -1.48
C SER A 125 20.41 -2.74 -0.86
N CYS A 126 20.12 -3.91 -0.30
CA CYS A 126 18.79 -4.22 0.25
C CYS A 126 18.78 -4.58 1.75
N GLY A 127 19.93 -4.68 2.42
CA GLY A 127 20.02 -5.00 3.85
C GLY A 127 19.80 -6.47 4.22
N ALA A 128 19.46 -7.34 3.26
CA ALA A 128 19.25 -8.77 3.51
C ALA A 128 20.53 -9.47 3.98
N ARG A 129 20.37 -10.48 4.84
CA ARG A 129 21.46 -11.37 5.25
C ARG A 129 21.74 -12.35 4.11
N THR A 130 22.97 -12.42 3.63
CA THR A 130 23.33 -13.39 2.58
C THR A 130 23.69 -14.73 3.23
N GLU A 131 23.26 -15.83 2.61
CA GLU A 131 23.72 -17.16 3.01
C GLU A 131 25.16 -17.36 2.51
N VAL A 132 26.06 -17.65 3.45
CA VAL A 132 27.46 -17.96 3.15
C VAL A 132 27.50 -19.48 2.95
N HIS A 133 27.58 -19.95 1.70
CA HIS A 133 27.90 -21.35 1.38
C HIS A 133 29.40 -21.55 1.22
#